data_AF-A0A534WCB1-F1
#
_entry.id   AF-A0A534WCB1-F1
#
_cell.length_a   1.000
_cell.length_b   1.000
_cell.length_c   1.000
_cell.angle_alpha   90.00
_cell.angle_beta   90.00
_cell.angle_gamma   90.00
#
_symmetry.space_group_name_H-M   'P 1'
#
loop_
_entity.id
_entity.type
_entity.pdbx_description
1 polymer ?
#
loop_
_entity_poly.entity_id
_entity_poly.type
_entity_poly.pdbx_seq_one_letter_code
_entity_poly.pdbx_strand_id
1 'polypeptide(L)'
;MISWSSVTRRERRARTARAATWLMVLATAAPWAAYGANGGLMSLKRVPVPEPSNLGSFVKDRNACVQLGKAFFWDMQAASDGAVSCGTCHFAGGVDQRSKNTLHPGANKLFEKGAPNSTLTLSLFPFHLLSNPNDRLSPVVSDSDDIVGSQGVVTKNFGGLVLGEAEETGTPVTNPLFNDARQVTNRNTPMMINGVFLNRIFWDGRGSNLFNGVNPFGALDPTAKILADDGAGLHPESILIDHAALASQAVGVPGNTTVFSWKGRKFSDMGRKLLNLKPLAKQAVHPADSVLGGAADPAGKGLSTTYPSMISAAFFPRYWNSAQTTADGHSLMEANFSLFFGLALQCYESTLVSNDSPFDRFAEGDGKALTDAQK
;
A
#
# COMPACT_ATOMS: atom_id res chain seq x y z
N MET A 1 -36.67 18.18 -50.08
CA MET A 1 -36.87 17.76 -51.48
C MET A 1 -35.54 17.86 -52.21
N ILE A 2 -35.04 16.73 -52.72
CA ILE A 2 -34.53 16.50 -54.10
C ILE A 2 -34.00 17.74 -54.84
N SER A 3 -32.89 17.80 -55.58
CA SER A 3 -31.65 17.03 -55.82
C SER A 3 -30.91 17.77 -56.97
N TRP A 4 -29.66 17.36 -57.24
CA TRP A 4 -28.89 17.47 -58.49
C TRP A 4 -28.27 18.87 -58.77
N SER A 5 -26.97 18.99 -58.96
CA SER A 5 -26.31 18.45 -60.16
C SER A 5 -24.78 18.42 -60.06
N SER A 6 -24.25 17.48 -60.85
CA SER A 6 -22.89 17.01 -61.05
C SER A 6 -21.91 18.03 -61.65
N VAL A 7 -20.66 18.04 -61.16
CA VAL A 7 -19.50 18.62 -61.85
C VAL A 7 -18.48 17.51 -62.17
N THR A 8 -17.92 17.65 -63.36
CA THR A 8 -17.18 16.68 -64.17
C THR A 8 -15.77 16.36 -63.65
N ARG A 9 -15.32 15.14 -64.01
CA ARG A 9 -13.99 14.56 -63.80
C ARG A 9 -12.89 15.47 -64.38
N ARG A 10 -11.92 15.85 -63.54
CA ARG A 10 -10.58 16.27 -63.98
C ARG A 10 -9.55 15.24 -63.49
N GLU A 11 -8.77 14.74 -64.43
CA GLU A 11 -7.74 13.71 -64.27
C GLU A 11 -6.73 14.07 -63.17
N ARG A 12 -6.50 13.16 -62.21
CA ARG A 12 -5.37 13.23 -61.29
C ARG A 12 -4.24 12.36 -61.81
N ARG A 13 -3.16 13.00 -62.28
CA ARG A 13 -1.85 12.37 -62.44
C ARG A 13 -1.29 12.04 -61.06
N ALA A 14 -0.94 10.77 -60.85
CA ALA A 14 -0.32 10.28 -59.63
C ALA A 14 1.09 10.88 -59.45
N ARG A 15 1.31 11.60 -58.35
CA ARG A 15 2.65 11.90 -57.84
C ARG A 15 2.97 10.88 -56.75
N THR A 16 3.93 10.01 -57.03
CA THR A 16 4.52 9.08 -56.06
C THR A 16 5.28 9.85 -55.00
N ALA A 17 4.69 10.02 -53.81
CA ALA A 17 5.40 10.48 -52.63
C ALA A 17 6.15 9.30 -52.01
N ARG A 18 7.48 9.38 -51.97
CA ARG A 18 8.34 8.44 -51.23
C ARG A 18 8.09 8.63 -49.74
N ALA A 19 7.49 7.64 -49.10
CA ALA A 19 7.36 7.59 -47.65
C ALA A 19 8.74 7.32 -47.03
N ALA A 20 9.27 8.28 -46.28
CA ALA A 20 10.43 8.08 -45.43
C ALA A 20 9.99 7.22 -44.24
N THR A 21 10.49 5.98 -44.19
CA THR A 21 10.22 5.02 -43.13
C THR A 21 11.03 5.44 -41.90
N TRP A 22 10.38 6.06 -40.91
CA TRP A 22 10.95 6.20 -39.58
C TRP A 22 10.92 4.81 -38.93
N LEU A 23 12.09 4.20 -38.74
CA LEU A 23 12.23 3.05 -37.85
C LEU A 23 11.93 3.51 -36.43
N MET A 24 10.69 3.30 -35.97
CA MET A 24 10.41 3.23 -34.54
C MET A 24 11.08 1.96 -34.01
N VAL A 25 12.20 2.12 -33.31
CA VAL A 25 12.75 1.07 -32.45
C VAL A 25 11.78 0.92 -31.29
N LEU A 26 10.82 0.01 -31.44
CA LEU A 26 10.07 -0.54 -30.32
C LEU A 26 11.08 -1.26 -29.43
N ALA A 27 11.47 -0.63 -28.32
CA ALA A 27 12.09 -1.34 -27.22
C ALA A 27 11.06 -2.37 -26.75
N THR A 28 11.27 -3.63 -27.14
CA THR A 28 10.52 -4.75 -26.61
C THR A 28 10.88 -4.85 -25.13
N ALA A 29 10.03 -4.31 -24.27
CA ALA A 29 10.03 -4.65 -22.86
C ALA A 29 9.86 -6.17 -22.79
N ALA A 30 10.95 -6.88 -22.48
CA ALA A 30 10.89 -8.31 -22.24
C ALA A 30 9.86 -8.51 -21.10
N PRO A 31 8.82 -9.32 -21.30
CA PRO A 31 7.90 -9.62 -20.23
C PRO A 31 8.71 -10.21 -19.08
N TRP A 32 8.50 -9.69 -17.88
CA TRP A 32 8.97 -10.29 -16.63
C TRP A 32 8.25 -11.63 -16.47
N ALA A 33 8.73 -12.61 -17.21
CA ALA A 33 8.23 -13.96 -17.22
C ALA A 33 9.09 -14.73 -16.22
N ALA A 34 8.48 -15.11 -15.10
CA ALA A 34 8.99 -16.17 -14.23
C ALA A 34 8.89 -17.55 -14.94
N TYR A 35 9.40 -17.63 -16.17
CA TYR A 35 9.44 -18.83 -16.98
C TYR A 35 10.90 -19.19 -17.21
N GLY A 36 11.31 -20.38 -16.75
CA GLY A 36 12.64 -20.90 -17.03
C GLY A 36 12.84 -21.02 -18.55
N ALA A 37 14.09 -21.20 -18.99
CA ALA A 37 14.44 -21.36 -20.41
C ALA A 37 13.64 -22.47 -21.15
N ASN A 38 12.95 -23.36 -20.42
CA ASN A 38 12.09 -24.42 -20.92
C ASN A 38 10.58 -24.22 -20.64
N GLY A 39 10.13 -23.04 -20.22
CA GLY A 39 8.71 -22.79 -19.92
C GLY A 39 8.20 -23.39 -18.60
N GLY A 40 9.10 -23.92 -17.75
CA GLY A 40 8.77 -24.45 -16.42
C GLY A 40 8.73 -23.38 -15.33
N LEU A 41 7.97 -23.65 -14.26
CA LEU A 41 7.98 -22.87 -13.03
C LEU A 41 9.41 -22.82 -12.46
N MET A 42 9.85 -21.65 -11.98
CA MET A 42 11.18 -21.46 -11.39
C MET A 42 11.09 -21.04 -9.92
N SER A 43 12.16 -21.27 -9.15
CA SER A 43 12.26 -20.70 -7.81
C SER A 43 12.26 -19.17 -7.86
N LEU A 44 11.59 -18.56 -6.89
CA LEU A 44 11.59 -17.12 -6.68
C LEU A 44 12.97 -16.60 -6.26
N LYS A 45 13.91 -17.47 -5.85
CA LYS A 45 15.32 -17.10 -5.58
C LYS A 45 16.02 -16.52 -6.81
N ARG A 46 15.56 -16.90 -8.01
CA ARG A 46 16.14 -16.47 -9.29
C ARG A 46 15.43 -15.27 -9.91
N VAL A 47 14.33 -14.82 -9.32
CA VAL A 47 13.54 -13.70 -9.82
C VAL A 47 14.04 -12.40 -9.17
N PRO A 48 14.56 -11.44 -9.95
CA PRO A 48 14.94 -10.14 -9.40
C PRO A 48 13.73 -9.44 -8.78
N VAL A 49 13.91 -8.84 -7.62
CA VAL A 49 12.90 -7.98 -6.99
C VAL A 49 12.80 -6.69 -7.82
N PRO A 50 11.60 -6.29 -8.30
CA PRO A 50 11.44 -5.03 -9.02
C PRO A 50 11.66 -3.85 -8.08
N GLU A 51 12.45 -2.90 -8.56
CA GLU A 51 12.76 -1.65 -7.88
C GLU A 51 12.42 -0.47 -8.81
N PRO A 52 11.95 0.66 -8.28
CA PRO A 52 11.74 1.84 -9.10
C PRO A 52 13.02 2.30 -9.81
N SER A 53 12.91 2.55 -11.11
CA SER A 53 14.06 2.92 -11.94
C SER A 53 14.67 4.27 -11.54
N ASN A 54 13.85 5.15 -10.96
CA ASN A 54 14.23 6.49 -10.48
C ASN A 54 14.21 6.62 -8.94
N LEU A 55 14.26 5.51 -8.19
CA LEU A 55 14.28 5.56 -6.71
C LEU A 55 15.40 6.45 -6.18
N GLY A 56 16.57 6.39 -6.82
CA GLY A 56 17.78 7.15 -6.47
C GLY A 56 17.69 8.66 -6.68
N SER A 57 16.58 9.18 -7.22
CA SER A 57 16.32 10.62 -7.25
C SER A 57 15.69 11.13 -5.94
N PHE A 58 15.15 10.24 -5.12
CA PHE A 58 14.40 10.57 -3.90
C PHE A 58 15.07 9.99 -2.65
N VAL A 59 15.46 8.71 -2.73
CA VAL A 59 16.09 7.95 -1.65
C VAL A 59 17.60 8.01 -1.82
N LYS A 60 18.30 8.60 -0.86
CA LYS A 60 19.77 8.67 -0.85
C LYS A 60 20.43 7.44 -0.20
N ASP A 61 19.72 6.79 0.72
CA ASP A 61 20.18 5.58 1.40
C ASP A 61 19.03 4.58 1.50
N ARG A 62 19.14 3.48 0.74
CA ARG A 62 18.12 2.44 0.69
C ARG A 62 18.01 1.67 2.01
N ASN A 63 19.09 1.47 2.76
CA ASN A 63 19.04 0.76 4.04
C ASN A 63 18.34 1.62 5.10
N ALA A 64 18.62 2.92 5.15
CA ALA A 64 17.89 3.85 5.99
C ALA A 64 16.39 3.92 5.60
N CYS A 65 16.08 3.87 4.30
CA CYS A 65 14.71 3.78 3.79
C CYS A 65 13.99 2.52 4.27
N VAL A 66 14.63 1.34 4.21
CA VAL A 66 14.10 0.08 4.76
C VAL A 66 13.87 0.19 6.27
N GLN A 67 14.81 0.78 7.02
CA GLN A 67 14.68 0.93 8.47
C GLN A 67 13.49 1.82 8.84
N LEU A 68 13.34 2.95 8.16
CA LEU A 68 12.19 3.84 8.31
C LEU A 68 10.88 3.15 7.92
N GLY A 69 10.88 2.38 6.83
CA GLY A 69 9.70 1.65 6.36
C GLY A 69 9.22 0.63 7.37
N LYS A 70 10.14 -0.13 7.96
CA LYS A 70 9.79 -1.07 9.02
C LYS A 70 9.27 -0.35 10.26
N ALA A 71 9.85 0.78 10.65
CA ALA A 71 9.30 1.56 11.75
C ALA A 71 7.87 2.03 11.46
N PHE A 72 7.59 2.63 10.30
CA PHE A 72 6.23 3.05 9.94
C PHE A 72 5.23 1.88 9.89
N PHE A 73 5.63 0.74 9.34
CA PHE A 73 4.76 -0.44 9.23
C PHE A 73 4.21 -0.90 10.59
N TRP A 74 5.05 -0.84 11.61
CA TRP A 74 4.72 -1.35 12.95
C TRP A 74 4.20 -0.28 13.92
N ASP A 75 4.27 1.00 13.58
CA ASP A 75 3.93 2.06 14.54
C ASP A 75 2.41 2.28 14.70
N MET A 76 1.86 1.76 15.81
CA MET A 76 0.45 1.96 16.17
C MET A 76 0.08 3.43 16.37
N GLN A 77 1.06 4.29 16.64
CA GLN A 77 0.84 5.71 16.85
C GLN A 77 0.44 6.44 15.55
N ALA A 78 0.63 5.82 14.38
CA ALA A 78 0.31 6.44 13.11
C ALA A 78 -1.21 6.58 12.87
N ALA A 79 -2.04 5.68 13.37
CA ALA A 79 -3.50 5.80 13.29
C ALA A 79 -4.06 6.89 14.22
N SER A 80 -5.27 7.39 13.95
CA SER A 80 -5.89 8.46 14.75
C SER A 80 -6.09 8.09 16.22
N ASP A 81 -6.46 6.84 16.49
CA ASP A 81 -6.66 6.33 17.84
C ASP A 81 -5.35 5.90 18.53
N GLY A 82 -4.21 6.02 17.83
CA GLY A 82 -2.91 5.58 18.29
C GLY A 82 -2.83 4.08 18.61
N ALA A 83 -3.71 3.24 18.08
CA ALA A 83 -3.80 1.82 18.41
C ALA A 83 -3.72 0.88 17.20
N VAL A 84 -3.73 1.42 15.98
CA VAL A 84 -3.70 0.64 14.72
C VAL A 84 -2.43 0.96 13.93
N SER A 85 -1.77 -0.08 13.42
CA SER A 85 -0.66 0.00 12.46
C SER A 85 -0.93 -0.91 11.26
N CYS A 86 -0.06 -0.90 10.26
CA CYS A 86 -0.09 -1.90 9.18
C CYS A 86 0.05 -3.32 9.77
N GLY A 87 0.96 -3.46 10.74
CA GLY A 87 1.18 -4.68 11.50
C GLY A 87 -0.07 -5.18 12.26
N THR A 88 -1.02 -4.32 12.63
CA THR A 88 -2.25 -4.76 13.30
C THR A 88 -3.09 -5.73 12.44
N CYS A 89 -3.09 -5.53 11.11
CA CYS A 89 -3.83 -6.36 10.17
C CYS A 89 -2.93 -7.35 9.40
N HIS A 90 -1.61 -7.12 9.35
CA HIS A 90 -0.67 -7.91 8.55
C HIS A 90 0.43 -8.60 9.38
N PHE A 91 0.14 -9.01 10.63
CA PHE A 91 1.16 -9.58 11.53
C PHE A 91 1.48 -11.07 11.33
N ALA A 92 0.52 -11.88 10.93
CA ALA A 92 0.67 -13.34 10.91
C ALA A 92 0.80 -13.84 9.46
N GLY A 93 2.04 -14.00 8.98
CA GLY A 93 2.28 -14.34 7.57
C GLY A 93 1.76 -13.28 6.59
N GLY A 94 1.58 -12.04 7.05
CA GLY A 94 1.04 -10.94 6.26
C GLY A 94 -0.48 -10.88 6.16
N VAL A 95 -1.22 -11.68 6.93
CA VAL A 95 -2.70 -11.67 6.96
C VAL A 95 -3.25 -11.39 8.36
N ASP A 96 -4.54 -11.07 8.43
CA ASP A 96 -5.23 -10.82 9.69
C ASP A 96 -5.82 -12.13 10.25
N GLN A 97 -5.29 -12.59 11.38
CA GLN A 97 -5.77 -13.79 12.07
C GLN A 97 -6.67 -13.50 13.27
N ARG A 98 -7.07 -12.24 13.48
CA ARG A 98 -7.98 -11.89 14.57
C ARG A 98 -9.36 -12.45 14.28
N SER A 99 -10.01 -13.01 15.30
CA SER A 99 -11.36 -13.55 15.21
C SER A 99 -12.43 -12.63 15.82
N LYS A 100 -12.02 -11.66 16.64
CA LYS A 100 -12.95 -10.74 17.29
C LYS A 100 -13.19 -9.52 16.41
N ASN A 101 -14.46 -9.19 16.20
CA ASN A 101 -14.90 -8.02 15.45
C ASN A 101 -14.33 -7.96 14.02
N THR A 102 -14.44 -9.05 13.27
CA THR A 102 -13.91 -9.14 11.89
C THR A 102 -14.98 -9.35 10.84
N LEU A 103 -16.26 -9.22 11.18
CA LEU A 103 -17.39 -9.36 10.25
C LEU A 103 -17.85 -7.98 9.72
N HIS A 104 -18.09 -7.87 8.42
CA HIS A 104 -18.71 -6.73 7.76
C HIS A 104 -20.01 -7.18 7.07
N PRO A 105 -21.10 -6.39 7.11
CA PRO A 105 -22.45 -6.78 6.68
C PRO A 105 -22.67 -6.72 5.16
N GLY A 106 -21.63 -7.02 4.39
CA GLY A 106 -21.72 -7.04 2.93
C GLY A 106 -22.23 -5.78 2.24
N ALA A 107 -22.84 -5.98 1.09
CA ALA A 107 -23.44 -4.95 0.24
C ALA A 107 -24.86 -4.59 0.68
N ASN A 108 -25.61 -5.56 1.24
CA ASN A 108 -26.98 -5.37 1.69
C ASN A 108 -27.08 -4.64 3.05
N LYS A 109 -25.95 -4.51 3.77
CA LYS A 109 -25.81 -3.84 5.08
C LYS A 109 -26.53 -4.55 6.23
N LEU A 110 -26.80 -5.84 6.09
CA LEU A 110 -27.35 -6.71 7.12
C LEU A 110 -26.26 -7.70 7.54
N PHE A 111 -26.20 -8.04 8.83
CA PHE A 111 -25.34 -9.12 9.30
C PHE A 111 -26.16 -10.40 9.33
N GLU A 112 -25.85 -11.40 8.48
CA GLU A 112 -26.56 -12.69 8.50
C GLU A 112 -25.88 -13.74 9.37
N LYS A 113 -24.55 -13.71 9.46
CA LYS A 113 -23.75 -14.71 10.18
C LYS A 113 -23.38 -14.26 11.59
N GLY A 114 -23.59 -12.99 11.93
CA GLY A 114 -23.19 -12.47 13.23
C GLY A 114 -23.69 -11.06 13.51
N ALA A 115 -22.86 -10.27 14.17
CA ALA A 115 -23.15 -8.89 14.54
C ALA A 115 -21.83 -8.10 14.72
N PRO A 116 -21.88 -6.76 14.81
CA PRO A 116 -20.72 -5.98 15.23
C PRO A 116 -20.15 -6.52 16.54
N ASN A 117 -18.83 -6.56 16.64
CA ASN A 117 -18.09 -7.08 17.79
C ASN A 117 -18.34 -8.57 18.12
N SER A 118 -18.97 -9.35 17.23
CA SER A 118 -19.06 -10.80 17.38
C SER A 118 -17.70 -11.49 17.22
N THR A 119 -17.61 -12.73 17.68
CA THR A 119 -16.42 -13.58 17.52
C THR A 119 -16.66 -14.55 16.38
N LEU A 120 -15.78 -14.58 15.39
CA LEU A 120 -15.80 -15.52 14.28
C LEU A 120 -15.54 -16.95 14.80
N THR A 121 -16.38 -17.90 14.40
CA THR A 121 -16.21 -19.32 14.69
C THR A 121 -16.29 -20.13 13.39
N LEU A 122 -15.74 -21.35 13.40
CA LEU A 122 -15.78 -22.24 12.24
C LEU A 122 -17.21 -22.56 11.78
N SER A 123 -18.17 -22.60 12.71
CA SER A 123 -19.58 -22.89 12.41
C SER A 123 -20.28 -21.81 11.58
N LEU A 124 -19.69 -20.62 11.44
CA LEU A 124 -20.24 -19.55 10.59
C LEU A 124 -19.94 -19.78 9.10
N PHE A 125 -19.00 -20.68 8.80
CA PHE A 125 -18.57 -20.97 7.44
C PHE A 125 -19.24 -22.23 6.86
N PRO A 126 -19.35 -22.31 5.52
CA PRO A 126 -18.99 -21.26 4.56
C PRO A 126 -20.07 -20.17 4.47
N PHE A 127 -19.70 -19.00 3.98
CA PHE A 127 -20.66 -17.94 3.65
C PHE A 127 -21.44 -18.26 2.39
N HIS A 128 -20.82 -18.96 1.45
CA HIS A 128 -21.43 -19.52 0.25
C HIS A 128 -21.37 -21.05 0.30
N LEU A 129 -22.52 -21.71 0.43
CA LEU A 129 -22.62 -23.16 0.51
C LEU A 129 -23.32 -23.72 -0.72
N LEU A 130 -22.60 -24.55 -1.47
CA LEU A 130 -23.13 -25.33 -2.57
C LEU A 130 -23.54 -26.72 -2.09
N SER A 131 -24.59 -27.29 -2.71
CA SER A 131 -25.01 -28.68 -2.44
C SER A 131 -23.94 -29.71 -2.83
N ASN A 132 -23.11 -29.38 -3.82
CA ASN A 132 -21.86 -30.07 -4.11
C ASN A 132 -20.70 -29.05 -4.19
N PRO A 133 -19.77 -29.00 -3.23
CA PRO A 133 -18.68 -28.02 -3.22
C PRO A 133 -17.68 -28.19 -4.38
N ASN A 134 -17.69 -29.34 -5.06
CA ASN A 134 -16.83 -29.61 -6.22
C ASN A 134 -17.50 -29.28 -7.56
N ASP A 135 -18.77 -28.86 -7.55
CA ASP A 135 -19.51 -28.45 -8.75
C ASP A 135 -20.07 -27.04 -8.56
N ARG A 136 -19.42 -26.07 -9.21
CA ARG A 136 -19.82 -24.66 -9.18
C ARG A 136 -21.21 -24.38 -9.76
N LEU A 137 -21.80 -25.34 -10.48
CA LEU A 137 -23.14 -25.23 -11.05
C LEU A 137 -24.20 -25.90 -10.17
N SER A 138 -23.80 -26.57 -9.09
CA SER A 138 -24.75 -27.21 -8.18
C SER A 138 -25.59 -26.17 -7.44
N PRO A 139 -26.81 -26.51 -7.00
CA PRO A 139 -27.67 -25.58 -6.27
C PRO A 139 -26.99 -24.97 -5.04
N VAL A 140 -27.21 -23.66 -4.84
CA VAL A 140 -26.83 -22.94 -3.62
C VAL A 140 -27.77 -23.34 -2.49
N VAL A 141 -27.22 -23.83 -1.38
CA VAL A 141 -27.94 -24.24 -0.17
C VAL A 141 -28.10 -23.07 0.80
N SER A 142 -27.08 -22.23 0.92
CA SER A 142 -27.08 -21.03 1.75
C SER A 142 -26.09 -20.03 1.17
N ASP A 143 -26.43 -18.75 1.26
CA ASP A 143 -25.58 -17.65 0.83
C ASP A 143 -25.69 -16.49 1.83
N SER A 144 -24.60 -15.77 2.01
CA SER A 144 -24.52 -14.52 2.76
C SER A 144 -23.43 -13.67 2.14
N ASP A 145 -23.68 -12.37 2.02
CA ASP A 145 -22.70 -11.41 1.53
C ASP A 145 -21.85 -10.82 2.65
N ASP A 146 -21.96 -11.34 3.88
CA ASP A 146 -21.04 -11.02 4.97
C ASP A 146 -19.59 -11.24 4.54
N ILE A 147 -18.69 -10.42 5.06
CA ILE A 147 -17.27 -10.41 4.68
C ILE A 147 -16.43 -10.51 5.94
N VAL A 148 -15.44 -11.41 5.92
CA VAL A 148 -14.38 -11.41 6.93
C VAL A 148 -13.33 -10.37 6.53
N GLY A 149 -13.40 -9.21 7.18
CA GLY A 149 -12.46 -8.11 7.04
C GLY A 149 -11.59 -7.94 8.28
N SER A 150 -10.99 -6.76 8.39
CA SER A 150 -10.13 -6.36 9.50
C SER A 150 -10.76 -5.20 10.25
N GLN A 151 -10.73 -5.27 11.58
CA GLN A 151 -11.11 -4.12 12.41
C GLN A 151 -10.08 -2.99 12.27
N GLY A 152 -10.59 -1.78 12.11
CA GLY A 152 -9.84 -0.53 12.12
C GLY A 152 -10.26 0.35 13.29
N VAL A 153 -10.55 1.62 13.03
CA VAL A 153 -10.88 2.63 14.06
C VAL A 153 -12.38 2.73 14.34
N VAL A 154 -12.72 3.22 15.53
CA VAL A 154 -14.08 3.71 15.82
C VAL A 154 -14.39 4.95 14.98
N THR A 155 -15.68 5.22 14.76
CA THR A 155 -16.08 6.36 13.93
C THR A 155 -16.03 7.66 14.73
N LYS A 156 -15.14 8.57 14.36
CA LYS A 156 -15.07 9.93 14.88
C LYS A 156 -14.82 10.93 13.75
N ASN A 157 -15.16 12.19 13.99
CA ASN A 157 -14.59 13.31 13.23
C ASN A 157 -13.28 13.73 13.89
N PHE A 158 -12.26 14.00 13.07
CA PHE A 158 -10.97 14.49 13.55
C PHE A 158 -11.13 15.89 14.18
N GLY A 159 -10.62 16.06 15.39
CA GLY A 159 -10.67 17.29 16.16
C GLY A 159 -9.34 18.05 16.22
N GLY A 160 -8.22 17.39 15.90
CA GLY A 160 -6.89 17.99 15.95
C GLY A 160 -5.84 17.08 16.60
N LEU A 161 -4.61 17.60 16.65
CA LEU A 161 -3.46 16.92 17.26
C LEU A 161 -3.26 17.42 18.71
N VAL A 162 -2.77 16.53 19.56
CA VAL A 162 -2.09 16.90 20.80
C VAL A 162 -0.63 16.48 20.64
N LEU A 163 0.28 17.45 20.50
CA LEU A 163 1.69 17.14 20.25
C LEU A 163 2.28 16.36 21.42
N GLY A 164 3.01 15.28 21.12
CA GLY A 164 3.53 14.34 22.11
C GLY A 164 2.58 13.19 22.48
N GLU A 165 1.31 13.24 22.03
CA GLU A 165 0.34 12.17 22.26
C GLU A 165 0.10 11.33 21.01
N ALA A 166 -0.12 10.03 21.22
CA ALA A 166 -0.38 9.09 20.14
C ALA A 166 -1.83 9.14 19.61
N GLU A 167 -2.79 9.31 20.52
CA GLU A 167 -4.20 9.46 20.18
C GLU A 167 -4.51 10.93 19.87
N GLU A 168 -5.28 11.15 18.81
CA GLU A 168 -5.72 12.47 18.37
C GLU A 168 -6.96 12.92 19.15
N THR A 169 -7.35 14.19 19.05
CA THR A 169 -8.67 14.61 19.52
C THR A 169 -9.72 14.32 18.46
N GLY A 170 -10.94 14.01 18.89
CA GLY A 170 -12.03 13.72 17.96
C GLY A 170 -13.39 13.63 18.64
N THR A 171 -14.44 13.92 17.87
CA THR A 171 -15.83 13.85 18.33
C THR A 171 -16.47 12.53 17.87
N PRO A 172 -17.03 11.72 18.78
CA PRO A 172 -17.73 10.49 18.41
C PRO A 172 -18.85 10.72 17.41
N VAL A 173 -19.00 9.81 16.45
CA VAL A 173 -20.13 9.77 15.53
C VAL A 173 -20.69 8.35 15.56
N THR A 174 -21.99 8.22 15.81
CA THR A 174 -22.66 6.91 15.76
C THR A 174 -22.54 6.32 14.35
N ASN A 175 -21.91 5.16 14.24
CA ASN A 175 -21.83 4.44 12.98
C ASN A 175 -23.12 3.64 12.77
N PRO A 176 -23.82 3.76 11.63
CA PRO A 176 -25.08 3.05 11.41
C PRO A 176 -24.91 1.52 11.30
N LEU A 177 -23.72 1.02 10.97
CA LEU A 177 -23.43 -0.42 10.87
C LEU A 177 -22.80 -0.96 12.15
N PHE A 178 -21.90 -0.19 12.76
CA PHE A 178 -21.05 -0.68 13.85
C PHE A 178 -21.36 -0.04 15.22
N ASN A 179 -22.30 0.92 15.31
CA ASN A 179 -22.56 1.72 16.51
C ASN A 179 -21.25 2.28 17.10
N ASP A 180 -20.94 1.93 18.35
CA ASP A 180 -19.70 2.33 19.06
C ASP A 180 -18.53 1.33 18.86
N ALA A 181 -18.77 0.21 18.16
CA ALA A 181 -17.72 -0.75 17.86
C ALA A 181 -16.74 -0.20 16.81
N ARG A 182 -15.54 -0.78 16.77
CA ARG A 182 -14.56 -0.52 15.70
C ARG A 182 -15.16 -0.95 14.36
N GLN A 183 -14.96 -0.12 13.34
CA GLN A 183 -15.41 -0.44 11.99
C GLN A 183 -14.60 -1.61 11.44
N VAL A 184 -15.21 -2.40 10.55
CA VAL A 184 -14.56 -3.53 9.85
C VAL A 184 -14.44 -3.21 8.37
N THR A 185 -13.35 -3.62 7.71
CA THR A 185 -13.20 -3.46 6.26
C THR A 185 -14.20 -4.31 5.49
N ASN A 186 -14.70 -3.77 4.37
CA ASN A 186 -15.60 -4.48 3.46
C ASN A 186 -14.88 -5.42 2.47
N ARG A 187 -13.62 -5.75 2.73
CA ARG A 187 -12.82 -6.71 1.99
C ARG A 187 -11.87 -7.40 2.94
N ASN A 188 -11.55 -8.65 2.65
CA ASN A 188 -10.53 -9.39 3.37
C ASN A 188 -9.14 -8.75 3.18
N THR A 189 -8.32 -8.80 4.22
CA THR A 189 -6.94 -8.30 4.18
C THR A 189 -6.05 -9.30 3.45
N PRO A 190 -5.49 -8.96 2.29
CA PRO A 190 -4.67 -9.89 1.52
C PRO A 190 -3.29 -10.10 2.19
N MET A 191 -2.62 -11.18 1.82
CA MET A 191 -1.20 -11.39 2.15
C MET A 191 -0.36 -10.27 1.53
N MET A 192 0.51 -9.65 2.33
CA MET A 192 1.44 -8.61 1.87
C MET A 192 2.79 -9.17 1.38
N ILE A 193 3.16 -10.38 1.79
CA ILE A 193 4.39 -11.06 1.34
C ILE A 193 4.33 -11.22 -0.19
N ASN A 194 5.46 -10.99 -0.86
CA ASN A 194 5.58 -10.97 -2.32
C ASN A 194 4.80 -9.83 -3.02
N GLY A 195 4.21 -8.89 -2.28
CA GLY A 195 3.45 -7.77 -2.85
C GLY A 195 4.25 -6.93 -3.85
N VAL A 196 5.58 -6.90 -3.72
CA VAL A 196 6.51 -6.21 -4.62
C VAL A 196 6.40 -6.67 -6.08
N PHE A 197 5.99 -7.91 -6.34
CA PHE A 197 5.83 -8.42 -7.71
C PHE A 197 4.50 -8.05 -8.37
N LEU A 198 3.58 -7.41 -7.63
CA LEU A 198 2.28 -7.01 -8.15
C LEU A 198 2.39 -5.70 -8.92
N ASN A 199 1.87 -5.68 -10.15
CA ASN A 199 1.81 -4.44 -10.94
C ASN A 199 0.82 -3.42 -10.35
N ARG A 200 -0.30 -3.88 -9.78
CA ARG A 200 -1.27 -3.03 -9.09
C ARG A 200 -1.73 -3.70 -7.81
N ILE A 201 -1.96 -2.91 -6.77
CA ILE A 201 -2.30 -3.41 -5.43
C ILE A 201 -3.70 -2.91 -5.01
N PHE A 202 -4.27 -3.60 -4.02
CA PHE A 202 -5.69 -3.68 -3.65
C PHE A 202 -6.50 -4.61 -4.56
N TRP A 203 -7.59 -5.17 -4.02
CA TRP A 203 -8.52 -6.04 -4.75
C TRP A 203 -9.12 -5.42 -6.01
N ASP A 204 -9.22 -4.09 -6.08
CA ASP A 204 -9.69 -3.34 -7.25
C ASP A 204 -8.56 -2.72 -8.09
N GLY A 205 -7.31 -3.01 -7.74
CA GLY A 205 -6.12 -2.49 -8.43
C GLY A 205 -5.92 -0.98 -8.32
N ARG A 206 -6.63 -0.26 -7.44
CA ARG A 206 -6.49 1.22 -7.39
C ARG A 206 -5.10 1.71 -7.00
N GLY A 207 -4.28 0.87 -6.35
CA GLY A 207 -2.88 1.16 -6.07
C GLY A 207 -2.07 1.03 -7.35
N SER A 208 -1.73 2.17 -7.94
CA SER A 208 -1.04 2.28 -9.23
C SER A 208 0.43 1.82 -9.16
N ASN A 209 0.93 1.17 -10.23
CA ASN A 209 2.36 0.90 -10.41
C ASN A 209 3.21 2.17 -10.49
N LEU A 210 2.57 3.28 -10.86
CA LEU A 210 3.19 4.60 -10.93
C LEU A 210 2.77 5.37 -9.67
N PHE A 211 3.70 5.65 -8.77
CA PHE A 211 3.44 6.42 -7.57
C PHE A 211 3.68 7.91 -7.81
N ASN A 212 2.75 8.76 -7.36
CA ASN A 212 2.80 10.22 -7.57
C ASN A 212 3.25 11.03 -6.33
N GLY A 213 3.70 10.36 -5.26
CA GLY A 213 4.16 11.00 -4.03
C GLY A 213 3.06 11.38 -3.03
N VAL A 214 1.78 11.39 -3.44
CA VAL A 214 0.69 11.98 -2.65
C VAL A 214 -0.43 10.98 -2.35
N ASN A 215 -0.83 10.18 -3.34
CA ASN A 215 -2.04 9.34 -3.24
C ASN A 215 -1.90 8.08 -4.13
N PRO A 216 -2.85 7.11 -4.06
CA PRO A 216 -2.68 5.80 -4.69
C PRO A 216 -2.87 5.81 -6.22
N PHE A 217 -3.37 6.91 -6.81
CA PHE A 217 -3.92 6.91 -8.17
C PHE A 217 -2.88 7.15 -9.27
N GLY A 218 -1.64 7.49 -8.90
CA GLY A 218 -0.56 7.70 -9.86
C GLY A 218 -0.89 8.78 -10.88
N ALA A 219 -0.68 8.49 -12.16
CA ALA A 219 -0.91 9.42 -13.27
C ALA A 219 -2.39 9.76 -13.50
N LEU A 220 -3.33 9.03 -12.89
CA LEU A 220 -4.77 9.36 -12.97
C LEU A 220 -5.13 10.61 -12.16
N ASP A 221 -4.25 11.04 -11.26
CA ASP A 221 -4.36 12.34 -10.60
C ASP A 221 -3.24 13.29 -11.08
N PRO A 222 -3.50 14.12 -12.10
CA PRO A 222 -2.52 15.09 -12.60
C PRO A 222 -2.30 16.26 -11.62
N THR A 223 -3.15 16.41 -10.60
CA THR A 223 -3.07 17.48 -9.61
C THR A 223 -2.17 17.14 -8.43
N ALA A 224 -1.79 15.86 -8.27
CA ALA A 224 -0.83 15.44 -7.26
C ALA A 224 0.52 16.15 -7.47
N LYS A 225 0.99 16.82 -6.42
CA LYS A 225 2.28 17.52 -6.37
C LYS A 225 2.89 17.31 -5.00
N ILE A 226 4.16 16.94 -4.97
CA ILE A 226 5.00 17.10 -3.79
C ILE A 226 5.56 18.52 -3.78
N LEU A 227 6.25 18.91 -2.71
CA LEU A 227 7.04 20.14 -2.67
C LEU A 227 8.53 19.82 -2.77
N ALA A 228 9.30 20.72 -3.36
CA ALA A 228 10.76 20.69 -3.34
C ALA A 228 11.32 22.06 -2.99
N ASP A 229 12.53 22.09 -2.45
CA ASP A 229 13.31 23.30 -2.24
C ASP A 229 14.75 23.07 -2.69
N ASP A 230 15.14 23.78 -3.75
CA ASP A 230 16.49 23.73 -4.33
C ASP A 230 17.36 24.90 -3.85
N GLY A 231 16.99 25.54 -2.74
CA GLY A 231 17.62 26.74 -2.19
C GLY A 231 17.00 28.06 -2.65
N ALA A 232 15.97 28.00 -3.50
CA ALA A 232 15.21 29.15 -4.00
C ALA A 232 13.83 29.31 -3.33
N GLY A 233 13.49 28.43 -2.39
CA GLY A 233 12.19 28.35 -1.75
C GLY A 233 11.30 27.23 -2.30
N LEU A 234 10.16 27.05 -1.63
CA LEU A 234 9.23 25.95 -1.91
C LEU A 234 8.59 26.11 -3.29
N HIS A 235 8.62 25.04 -4.07
CA HIS A 235 7.88 24.95 -5.32
C HIS A 235 7.24 23.56 -5.49
N PRO A 236 6.07 23.47 -6.16
CA PRO A 236 5.43 22.19 -6.42
C PRO A 236 6.17 21.41 -7.51
N GLU A 237 6.38 20.11 -7.29
CA GLU A 237 7.02 19.19 -8.23
C GLU A 237 6.07 18.03 -8.56
N SER A 238 5.93 17.73 -9.86
CA SER A 238 5.18 16.55 -10.32
C SER A 238 6.14 15.38 -10.44
N ILE A 239 5.81 14.25 -9.85
CA ILE A 239 6.65 13.05 -9.93
C ILE A 239 5.80 11.85 -10.36
N LEU A 240 6.46 10.90 -11.03
CA LEU A 240 5.96 9.55 -11.23
C LEU A 240 7.13 8.59 -11.01
N ILE A 241 6.95 7.66 -10.08
CA ILE A 241 7.92 6.64 -9.70
C ILE A 241 7.36 5.30 -10.17
N ASP A 242 8.06 4.60 -11.06
CA ASP A 242 7.62 3.33 -11.62
C ASP A 242 7.89 2.16 -10.67
N HIS A 243 7.29 0.99 -10.92
CA HIS A 243 7.43 -0.20 -10.04
C HIS A 243 7.12 0.08 -8.56
N ALA A 244 6.24 1.05 -8.30
CA ALA A 244 5.99 1.62 -6.99
C ALA A 244 4.56 1.34 -6.47
N ALA A 245 4.02 0.16 -6.81
CA ALA A 245 2.67 -0.22 -6.39
C ALA A 245 2.52 -0.31 -4.87
N LEU A 246 3.59 -0.69 -4.15
CA LEU A 246 3.60 -0.71 -2.67
C LEU A 246 3.54 0.72 -2.11
N ALA A 247 4.31 1.66 -2.66
CA ALA A 247 4.23 3.08 -2.25
C ALA A 247 2.82 3.66 -2.47
N SER A 248 2.21 3.38 -3.63
CA SER A 248 0.84 3.80 -3.92
C SER A 248 -0.16 3.19 -2.94
N GLN A 249 -0.04 1.90 -2.62
CA GLN A 249 -0.90 1.25 -1.63
C GLN A 249 -0.74 1.89 -0.25
N ALA A 250 0.51 2.13 0.16
CA ALA A 250 0.86 2.61 1.48
C ALA A 250 0.19 3.94 1.81
N VAL A 251 0.14 4.88 0.84
CA VAL A 251 -0.52 6.18 1.06
C VAL A 251 -2.04 6.13 0.94
N GLY A 252 -2.61 5.04 0.43
CA GLY A 252 -4.06 4.85 0.33
C GLY A 252 -4.73 4.48 1.66
N VAL A 253 -3.97 3.94 2.63
CA VAL A 253 -4.51 3.49 3.93
C VAL A 253 -4.67 4.64 4.93
N PRO A 254 -3.71 5.56 5.12
CA PRO A 254 -3.87 6.67 6.05
C PRO A 254 -5.01 7.65 5.70
N GLY A 255 -5.51 7.65 4.45
CA GLY A 255 -6.72 8.40 4.09
C GLY A 255 -8.04 7.66 4.39
N ASN A 256 -8.00 6.40 4.82
CA ASN A 256 -9.18 5.56 4.99
C ASN A 256 -9.80 5.71 6.39
N THR A 257 -11.07 6.12 6.45
CA THR A 257 -11.78 6.38 7.71
C THR A 257 -12.29 5.15 8.44
N THR A 258 -12.26 4.00 7.79
CA THR A 258 -12.59 2.70 8.40
C THR A 258 -11.36 2.11 9.09
N VAL A 259 -10.20 2.20 8.46
CA VAL A 259 -8.99 1.48 8.90
C VAL A 259 -8.14 2.30 9.86
N PHE A 260 -7.83 3.56 9.52
CA PHE A 260 -6.63 4.21 10.05
C PHE A 260 -6.87 5.62 10.61
N SER A 261 -7.80 6.37 10.04
CA SER A 261 -7.94 7.80 10.34
C SER A 261 -9.36 8.18 10.70
N TRP A 262 -9.52 9.26 11.47
CA TRP A 262 -10.82 9.90 11.65
C TRP A 262 -11.12 10.87 10.51
N LYS A 263 -12.42 11.10 10.27
CA LYS A 263 -12.87 11.90 9.13
C LYS A 263 -12.34 13.33 9.23
N GLY A 264 -11.65 13.80 8.19
CA GLY A 264 -11.10 15.16 8.09
C GLY A 264 -9.60 15.28 8.39
N ARG A 265 -8.96 14.22 8.89
CA ARG A 265 -7.51 14.19 9.10
C ARG A 265 -6.75 14.22 7.77
N LYS A 266 -5.72 15.07 7.66
CA LYS A 266 -4.81 15.11 6.51
C LYS A 266 -3.56 14.27 6.74
N PHE A 267 -2.87 13.94 5.65
CA PHE A 267 -1.59 13.23 5.73
C PHE A 267 -0.49 14.06 6.42
N SER A 268 -0.50 15.39 6.22
CA SER A 268 0.41 16.31 6.89
C SER A 268 0.18 16.36 8.40
N ASP A 269 -1.05 16.18 8.88
CA ASP A 269 -1.36 16.06 10.31
C ASP A 269 -0.73 14.78 10.90
N MET A 270 -0.79 13.66 10.18
CA MET A 270 -0.10 12.43 10.56
C MET A 270 1.42 12.64 10.63
N GLY A 271 1.99 13.34 9.65
CA GLY A 271 3.40 13.70 9.64
C GLY A 271 3.78 14.53 10.86
N ARG A 272 3.09 15.66 11.08
CA ARG A 272 3.28 16.52 12.25
C ARG A 272 3.21 15.74 13.56
N LYS A 273 2.26 14.82 13.69
CA LYS A 273 2.13 13.95 14.87
C LYS A 273 3.37 13.05 15.03
N LEU A 274 3.68 12.24 14.03
CA LEU A 274 4.77 11.26 14.15
C LEU A 274 6.12 11.94 14.34
N LEU A 275 6.39 13.07 13.67
CA LEU A 275 7.64 13.81 13.82
C LEU A 275 7.86 14.34 15.27
N ASN A 276 6.80 14.44 16.07
CA ASN A 276 6.85 14.84 17.48
C ASN A 276 6.70 13.66 18.45
N LEU A 277 6.75 12.42 17.97
CA LEU A 277 6.67 11.21 18.78
C LEU A 277 7.97 10.42 18.72
N LYS A 278 8.23 9.67 19.79
CA LYS A 278 9.26 8.65 19.78
C LYS A 278 8.81 7.50 18.86
N PRO A 279 9.63 7.08 17.87
CA PRO A 279 9.30 5.96 17.01
C PRO A 279 9.03 4.69 17.81
N LEU A 280 7.92 4.03 17.48
CA LEU A 280 7.51 2.75 18.05
C LEU A 280 7.30 2.74 19.59
N ALA A 281 7.00 3.88 20.21
CA ALA A 281 6.96 4.03 21.68
C ALA A 281 5.99 3.10 22.41
N LYS A 282 4.99 2.53 21.72
CA LYS A 282 3.99 1.64 22.34
C LYS A 282 4.43 0.17 22.41
N GLN A 283 5.53 -0.21 21.76
CA GLN A 283 5.99 -1.60 21.64
C GLN A 283 7.48 -1.75 21.93
N ALA A 284 7.88 -2.95 22.34
CA ALA A 284 9.29 -3.32 22.45
C ALA A 284 9.84 -3.69 21.06
N VAL A 285 11.09 -3.34 20.80
CA VAL A 285 11.83 -3.77 19.60
C VAL A 285 12.93 -4.70 20.07
N HIS A 286 13.00 -5.89 19.50
CA HIS A 286 14.01 -6.86 19.90
C HIS A 286 15.41 -6.39 19.46
N PRO A 287 16.45 -6.42 20.32
CA PRO A 287 17.80 -5.98 19.94
C PRO A 287 18.43 -6.77 18.79
N ALA A 288 17.99 -8.01 18.58
CA ALA A 288 18.38 -8.84 17.43
C ALA A 288 17.42 -8.76 16.23
N ASP A 289 16.49 -7.80 16.21
CA ASP A 289 15.69 -7.54 15.01
C ASP A 289 16.61 -7.19 13.83
N SER A 290 16.40 -7.84 12.68
CA SER A 290 17.30 -7.76 11.52
C SER A 290 17.42 -6.38 10.87
N VAL A 291 16.53 -5.44 11.20
CA VAL A 291 16.48 -4.10 10.58
C VAL A 291 16.50 -3.01 11.66
N LEU A 292 15.74 -3.18 12.73
CA LEU A 292 15.57 -2.19 13.80
C LEU A 292 16.45 -2.48 15.02
N GLY A 293 17.10 -3.64 15.12
CA GLY A 293 17.83 -4.07 16.32
C GLY A 293 18.88 -3.07 16.77
N GLY A 294 19.66 -2.52 15.83
CA GLY A 294 20.67 -1.49 16.12
C GLY A 294 20.10 -0.13 16.56
N ALA A 295 18.82 0.13 16.33
CA ALA A 295 18.12 1.35 16.75
C ALA A 295 17.16 1.10 17.92
N ALA A 296 17.01 -0.15 18.38
CA ALA A 296 16.14 -0.49 19.51
C ALA A 296 16.58 0.31 20.75
N ASP A 297 15.63 0.85 21.50
CA ASP A 297 15.97 1.54 22.74
C ASP A 297 16.34 0.53 23.84
N PRO A 298 17.59 0.51 24.33
CA PRO A 298 18.01 -0.43 25.36
C PRO A 298 17.38 -0.15 26.73
N ALA A 299 16.87 1.06 26.95
CA ALA A 299 16.28 1.50 28.21
C ALA A 299 14.75 1.37 28.25
N GLY A 300 14.10 0.92 27.17
CA GLY A 300 12.65 0.76 27.18
C GLY A 300 12.02 0.39 25.83
N LYS A 301 10.82 0.95 25.60
CA LYS A 301 10.05 0.74 24.36
C LYS A 301 10.52 1.67 23.25
N GLY A 302 10.27 1.27 22.01
CA GLY A 302 10.54 2.05 20.81
C GLY A 302 12.01 2.06 20.37
N LEU A 303 12.37 3.10 19.64
CA LEU A 303 13.72 3.29 19.09
C LEU A 303 14.46 4.44 19.78
N SER A 304 15.79 4.37 19.83
CA SER A 304 16.71 5.40 20.35
C SER A 304 17.02 6.50 19.31
N THR A 305 16.09 6.77 18.40
CA THR A 305 16.19 7.76 17.32
C THR A 305 14.89 8.55 17.18
N THR A 306 14.81 9.45 16.20
CA THR A 306 13.60 10.22 15.88
C THR A 306 13.20 10.04 14.42
N TYR A 307 11.90 10.21 14.11
CA TYR A 307 11.45 10.20 12.71
C TYR A 307 12.12 11.27 11.84
N PRO A 308 12.34 12.53 12.29
CA PRO A 308 13.15 13.49 11.55
C PRO A 308 14.54 12.96 11.19
N SER A 309 15.23 12.32 12.14
CA SER A 309 16.55 11.73 11.90
C SER A 309 16.48 10.60 10.87
N MET A 310 15.51 9.68 11.00
CA MET A 310 15.35 8.57 10.07
C MET A 310 14.99 9.04 8.64
N ILE A 311 14.11 10.03 8.51
CA ILE A 311 13.76 10.64 7.22
C ILE A 311 14.98 11.34 6.62
N SER A 312 15.68 12.16 7.42
CA SER A 312 16.88 12.86 6.96
C SER A 312 18.00 11.91 6.56
N ALA A 313 18.07 10.70 7.12
CA ALA A 313 19.02 9.66 6.72
C ALA A 313 18.62 8.98 5.40
N ALA A 314 17.32 8.77 5.16
CA ALA A 314 16.83 8.07 3.99
C ALA A 314 16.69 8.92 2.72
N PHE A 315 16.33 10.21 2.84
CA PHE A 315 15.89 11.04 1.70
C PHE A 315 16.79 12.25 1.41
N PHE A 316 16.81 12.70 0.16
CA PHE A 316 17.56 13.91 -0.23
C PHE A 316 17.00 15.18 0.44
N PRO A 317 17.88 16.10 0.90
CA PRO A 317 17.47 17.30 1.63
C PRO A 317 16.43 18.17 0.94
N ARG A 318 16.46 18.26 -0.40
CA ARG A 318 15.50 19.08 -1.18
C ARG A 318 14.03 18.73 -0.94
N TYR A 319 13.74 17.57 -0.37
CA TYR A 319 12.37 17.12 -0.09
C TYR A 319 11.94 17.31 1.37
N TRP A 320 12.84 17.64 2.31
CA TRP A 320 12.49 17.78 3.74
C TRP A 320 13.12 18.98 4.45
N ASN A 321 14.18 19.57 3.88
CA ASN A 321 14.98 20.63 4.51
C ASN A 321 14.68 21.98 3.85
N SER A 322 13.78 22.75 4.46
CA SER A 322 13.53 24.14 4.07
C SER A 322 13.29 25.01 5.31
N ALA A 323 13.75 26.25 5.26
CA ALA A 323 13.41 27.28 6.24
C ALA A 323 12.00 27.86 6.01
N GLN A 324 11.43 27.66 4.81
CA GLN A 324 10.09 28.08 4.48
C GLN A 324 9.06 27.04 4.94
N THR A 325 7.91 27.53 5.39
CA THR A 325 6.73 26.71 5.67
C THR A 325 5.70 26.86 4.58
N THR A 326 4.84 25.87 4.42
CA THR A 326 3.65 25.97 3.57
C THR A 326 2.70 27.06 4.09
N ALA A 327 1.76 27.48 3.26
CA ALA A 327 0.76 28.50 3.62
C ALA A 327 -0.11 28.09 4.82
N ASP A 328 -0.32 26.80 5.04
CA ASP A 328 -1.03 26.24 6.20
C ASP A 328 -0.10 25.90 7.38
N GLY A 329 1.14 26.40 7.35
CA GLY A 329 2.08 26.38 8.47
C GLY A 329 2.79 25.05 8.68
N HIS A 330 2.87 24.18 7.67
CA HIS A 330 3.64 22.93 7.74
C HIS A 330 5.09 23.14 7.31
N SER A 331 6.01 22.46 7.98
CA SER A 331 7.37 22.31 7.46
C SER A 331 7.35 21.51 6.15
N LEU A 332 8.41 21.62 5.34
CA LEU A 332 8.54 20.82 4.13
C LEU A 332 8.47 19.30 4.43
N MET A 333 9.06 18.86 5.54
CA MET A 333 9.01 17.45 5.96
C MET A 333 7.58 16.97 6.29
N GLU A 334 6.77 17.82 6.94
CA GLU A 334 5.36 17.52 7.23
C GLU A 334 4.52 17.51 5.95
N ALA A 335 4.74 18.48 5.06
CA ALA A 335 4.00 18.59 3.80
C ALA A 335 4.23 17.41 2.86
N ASN A 336 5.47 16.89 2.81
CA ASN A 336 5.86 15.74 2.00
C ASN A 336 5.73 14.40 2.74
N PHE A 337 5.04 14.33 3.88
CA PHE A 337 5.05 13.11 4.68
C PHE A 337 4.51 11.87 3.94
N SER A 338 3.59 12.05 2.98
CA SER A 338 3.12 10.97 2.10
C SER A 338 4.21 10.38 1.21
N LEU A 339 5.14 11.21 0.71
CA LEU A 339 6.28 10.76 -0.08
C LEU A 339 7.17 9.84 0.75
N PHE A 340 7.52 10.27 1.96
CA PHE A 340 8.38 9.49 2.85
C PHE A 340 7.71 8.21 3.32
N PHE A 341 6.44 8.29 3.71
CA PHE A 341 5.68 7.13 4.16
C PHE A 341 5.56 6.08 3.04
N GLY A 342 5.18 6.51 1.83
CA GLY A 342 5.03 5.63 0.67
C GLY A 342 6.36 4.98 0.26
N LEU A 343 7.42 5.77 0.08
CA LEU A 343 8.71 5.22 -0.38
C LEU A 343 9.41 4.38 0.70
N ALA A 344 9.30 4.75 1.97
CA ALA A 344 9.86 3.94 3.04
C ALA A 344 9.17 2.57 3.12
N LEU A 345 7.83 2.53 3.03
CA LEU A 345 7.10 1.26 2.97
C LEU A 345 7.42 0.46 1.70
N GLN A 346 7.55 1.10 0.53
CA GLN A 346 8.06 0.44 -0.67
C GLN A 346 9.42 -0.23 -0.41
N CYS A 347 10.40 0.50 0.15
CA CYS A 347 11.71 -0.06 0.47
C CYS A 347 11.60 -1.27 1.40
N TYR A 348 10.81 -1.18 2.47
CA TYR A 348 10.67 -2.25 3.44
C TYR A 348 9.91 -3.46 2.88
N GLU A 349 8.73 -3.26 2.30
CA GLU A 349 7.90 -4.33 1.76
C GLU A 349 8.56 -5.04 0.56
N SER A 350 9.45 -4.37 -0.17
CA SER A 350 10.29 -5.00 -1.20
C SER A 350 11.28 -6.04 -0.65
N THR A 351 11.54 -6.02 0.66
CA THR A 351 12.37 -7.06 1.32
C THR A 351 11.56 -8.30 1.70
N LEU A 352 10.22 -8.25 1.64
CA LEU A 352 9.32 -9.28 2.14
C LEU A 352 9.01 -10.30 1.04
N VAL A 353 10.02 -11.09 0.68
CA VAL A 353 9.96 -12.10 -0.37
C VAL A 353 10.03 -13.50 0.22
N SER A 354 9.01 -14.33 -0.04
CA SER A 354 8.98 -15.74 0.34
C SER A 354 9.58 -16.60 -0.78
N ASN A 355 10.92 -16.62 -0.85
CA ASN A 355 11.67 -17.38 -1.87
C ASN A 355 12.30 -18.68 -1.34
N ASP A 356 11.87 -19.21 -0.19
CA ASP A 356 12.42 -20.46 0.36
C ASP A 356 11.32 -21.45 0.78
N SER A 357 10.22 -21.45 0.04
CA SER A 357 9.17 -22.47 0.21
C SER A 357 9.69 -23.87 -0.15
N PRO A 358 8.99 -24.94 0.24
CA PRO A 358 9.30 -26.30 -0.24
C PRO A 358 9.36 -26.40 -1.78
N PHE A 359 8.51 -25.64 -2.48
CA PHE A 359 8.55 -25.52 -3.93
C PHE A 359 9.86 -24.89 -4.42
N ASP A 360 10.30 -23.79 -3.79
CA ASP A 360 11.56 -23.13 -4.16
C ASP A 360 12.77 -24.07 -4.02
N ARG A 361 12.86 -24.79 -2.90
CA ARG A 361 13.93 -25.75 -2.65
C ARG A 361 13.90 -26.89 -3.67
N PHE A 362 12.72 -27.40 -3.99
CA PHE A 362 12.54 -28.41 -5.03
C PHE A 362 12.98 -27.91 -6.41
N ALA A 363 12.56 -26.70 -6.80
CA ALA A 363 12.95 -26.08 -8.06
C ALA A 363 14.48 -25.80 -8.15
N GLU A 364 15.16 -25.63 -7.01
CA GLU A 364 16.63 -25.55 -6.93
C GLU A 364 17.33 -26.93 -6.88
N GLY A 365 16.58 -28.04 -6.95
CA GLY A 365 17.12 -29.40 -7.07
C GLY A 365 16.99 -30.27 -5.82
N ASP A 366 16.38 -29.78 -4.74
CA ASP A 366 16.05 -30.63 -3.58
C ASP A 366 14.82 -31.50 -3.88
N GLY A 367 15.05 -32.66 -4.51
CA GLY A 367 14.00 -33.62 -4.84
C GLY A 367 13.22 -34.19 -3.64
N LYS A 368 13.65 -33.90 -2.40
CA LYS A 368 12.97 -34.31 -1.15
C LYS A 368 12.15 -33.18 -0.52
N ALA A 369 12.23 -31.95 -1.03
CA ALA A 369 11.48 -30.83 -0.48
C ALA A 369 9.96 -30.96 -0.70
N LEU A 370 9.53 -31.72 -1.71
CA LEU A 370 8.13 -32.05 -1.96
C LEU A 370 7.87 -33.55 -1.81
N THR A 371 6.71 -33.89 -1.26
CA THR A 371 6.17 -35.25 -1.30
C THR A 371 5.78 -35.65 -2.73
N ASP A 372 5.62 -36.95 -3.00
CA ASP A 372 5.24 -37.41 -4.34
C ASP A 372 3.84 -36.96 -4.77
N ALA A 373 2.95 -36.66 -3.81
CA ALA A 373 1.64 -36.09 -4.10
C ALA A 373 1.68 -34.58 -4.41
N GLN A 374 2.75 -33.88 -4.00
CA GLN A 374 2.94 -32.45 -4.27
C GLN A 374 3.70 -32.19 -5.58
N LYS A 375 4.43 -33.18 -6.09
CA LYS A 375 5.06 -33.16 -7.41
C LYS A 375 4.00 -33.41 -8.48
#